data_AF-A0A9X1M8U6-F1
#
_entry.id   AF-A0A9X1M8U6-F1
#
_cell.length_a   1.000
_cell.length_b   1.000
_cell.length_c   1.000
_cell.angle_alpha   90.00
_cell.angle_beta   90.00
_cell.angle_gamma   90.00
#
_symmetry.space_group_name_H-M   'P 1'
#
loop_
_entity.id
_entity.type
_entity.pdbx_description
1 polymer ?
#
loop_
_entity_poly.entity_id
_entity_poly.type
_entity_poly.pdbx_seq_one_letter_code
_entity_poly.pdbx_strand_id
1 'polypeptide(L)'
;MTGTTEDGRTASTVRSGPAYTWYLAYTWYLASVAVTIATAGIGAWLYPGLPQSLPVHWNGAGQADSFAEKSLLSVFAVPLIALGLILFLLGTAALAPRLAQWSGQVRDDAAAHAANLRATRFFLGGTTFALSLLLAWLALRGWLLPPDGSTAEFLLPTVAFLLAMAGLGFAALRRYRRDVAAAGRPVDGTVDGTAAGAAAAGEPADGDPVYDSSNYRAGIYTNRADPRVLVPKRIGVGVTLNAGRPAGLAFYLAIALISVAGLVAGIAFPLFAG
;
A
#
# COMPACT_ATOMS: atom_id res chain seq x y z
N MET A 1 21.79 30.10 38.38
CA MET A 1 21.50 29.33 39.61
C MET A 1 20.82 28.03 39.20
N THR A 2 21.57 26.94 39.22
CA THR A 2 21.14 25.58 38.90
C THR A 2 20.61 24.91 40.16
N GLY A 3 19.33 24.56 40.19
CA GLY A 3 18.73 23.75 41.24
C GLY A 3 18.79 22.27 40.85
N THR A 4 19.56 21.49 41.59
CA THR A 4 19.60 20.03 41.52
C THR A 4 18.51 19.44 42.40
N THR A 5 17.57 18.68 41.82
CA THR A 5 16.69 17.79 42.59
C THR A 5 17.39 16.45 42.81
N GLU A 6 17.22 15.93 44.02
CA GLU A 6 17.99 14.87 44.69
C GLU A 6 17.67 13.44 44.22
N ASP A 7 17.20 13.27 42.99
CA ASP A 7 16.90 11.95 42.44
C ASP A 7 17.46 11.87 41.02
N GLY A 8 18.58 11.15 40.87
CA GLY A 8 19.43 11.08 39.67
C GLY A 8 18.79 10.41 38.45
N ARG A 9 17.50 10.63 38.18
CA ARG A 9 16.88 10.34 36.89
C ARG A 9 16.74 11.65 36.15
N THR A 10 17.65 11.90 35.21
CA THR A 10 17.40 12.84 34.13
C THR A 10 16.09 12.41 33.47
N ALA A 11 15.02 13.16 33.70
CA ALA A 11 13.81 13.03 32.92
C ALA A 11 14.19 13.42 31.49
N SER A 12 14.57 12.42 30.68
CA SER A 12 14.67 12.57 29.24
C SER A 12 13.28 12.93 28.78
N THR A 13 13.03 14.22 28.62
CA THR A 13 11.88 14.70 27.88
C THR A 13 12.05 14.12 26.49
N VAL A 14 11.35 13.02 26.22
CA VAL A 14 11.16 12.51 24.87
C VAL A 14 10.52 13.69 24.15
N ARG A 15 11.33 14.46 23.42
CA ARG A 15 10.82 15.50 22.53
C ARG A 15 9.83 14.79 21.63
N SER A 16 8.54 15.03 21.85
CA SER A 16 7.50 14.62 20.93
C SER A 16 7.92 15.15 19.57
N GLY A 17 8.37 14.25 18.70
CA GLY A 17 8.76 14.60 17.34
C GLY A 17 7.65 15.43 16.72
N PRO A 18 7.98 16.40 15.86
CA PRO A 18 7.07 17.47 15.51
C PRO A 18 5.71 16.92 15.07
N ALA A 19 4.63 17.48 15.63
CA ALA A 19 3.24 17.24 15.25
C ALA A 19 2.96 17.49 13.74
N TYR A 20 3.95 17.84 12.93
CA TYR A 20 3.84 18.01 11.49
C TYR A 20 3.78 16.69 10.70
N THR A 21 4.16 15.56 11.28
CA THR A 21 4.26 14.29 10.51
C THR A 21 2.94 13.59 10.22
N TRP A 22 1.86 13.90 10.94
CA TRP A 22 0.55 13.26 10.72
C TRP A 22 -0.24 13.92 9.57
N TYR A 23 -0.18 15.25 9.44
CA TYR A 23 -0.87 15.99 8.38
C TYR A 23 -0.46 15.53 6.98
N LEU A 24 0.84 15.27 6.77
CA LEU A 24 1.38 14.88 5.46
C LEU A 24 0.82 13.55 4.92
N ALA A 25 0.39 12.64 5.79
CA ALA A 25 -0.22 11.38 5.35
C ALA A 25 -1.68 11.59 4.93
N TYR A 26 -2.42 12.43 5.66
CA TYR A 26 -3.83 12.72 5.38
C TYR A 26 -4.03 13.65 4.19
N THR A 27 -3.05 14.51 3.86
CA THR A 27 -3.10 15.35 2.65
C THR A 27 -3.18 14.53 1.37
N TRP A 28 -2.57 13.35 1.32
CA TRP A 28 -2.71 12.45 0.16
C TRP A 28 -4.14 11.96 -0.03
N TYR A 29 -4.84 11.63 1.06
CA TYR A 29 -6.24 11.22 1.00
C TYR A 29 -7.14 12.38 0.58
N LEU A 30 -6.90 13.59 1.08
CA LEU A 30 -7.63 14.79 0.62
C LEU A 30 -7.40 15.04 -0.88
N ALA A 31 -6.16 14.91 -1.35
CA ALA A 31 -5.85 15.02 -2.77
C ALA A 31 -6.55 13.91 -3.60
N SER A 32 -6.61 12.68 -3.08
CA SER A 32 -7.31 11.56 -3.71
C SER A 32 -8.81 11.81 -3.83
N VAL A 33 -9.43 12.35 -2.77
CA VAL A 33 -10.84 12.78 -2.75
C VAL A 33 -11.06 13.90 -3.75
N ALA A 34 -10.18 14.91 -3.78
CA ALA A 34 -10.29 16.01 -4.73
C ALA A 34 -10.24 15.53 -6.20
N VAL A 35 -9.31 14.62 -6.53
CA VAL A 35 -9.25 13.97 -7.86
C VAL A 35 -10.55 13.23 -8.15
N THR A 36 -11.04 12.42 -7.21
CA THR A 36 -12.26 11.62 -7.39
C THR A 36 -13.50 12.49 -7.59
N ILE A 37 -13.65 13.56 -6.80
CA ILE A 37 -14.74 14.54 -6.93
C ILE A 37 -14.64 15.27 -8.27
N ALA A 38 -13.44 15.68 -8.68
CA ALA A 38 -13.24 16.35 -9.97
C ALA A 38 -13.63 15.42 -11.13
N THR A 39 -13.18 14.16 -11.12
CA THR A 39 -13.57 13.16 -12.12
C THR A 39 -15.07 12.93 -12.15
N ALA A 40 -15.72 12.78 -10.99
CA ALA A 40 -17.18 12.64 -10.91
C ALA A 40 -17.90 13.90 -11.44
N GLY A 41 -17.40 15.09 -11.12
CA GLY A 41 -17.93 16.37 -11.64
C GLY A 41 -17.83 16.46 -13.17
N ILE A 42 -16.70 16.05 -13.74
CA ILE A 42 -16.51 15.97 -15.21
C ILE A 42 -17.51 14.97 -15.81
N GLY A 43 -17.64 13.78 -15.23
CA GLY A 43 -18.60 12.76 -15.70
C GLY A 43 -20.04 13.26 -15.66
N ALA A 44 -20.43 13.98 -14.60
CA ALA A 44 -21.76 14.59 -14.48
C ALA A 44 -21.99 15.68 -15.53
N TRP A 45 -20.98 16.50 -15.81
CA TRP A 45 -21.06 17.54 -16.84
C TRP A 45 -21.17 16.95 -18.26
N LEU A 46 -20.45 15.86 -18.55
CA LEU A 46 -20.49 15.17 -19.85
C LEU A 46 -21.73 14.30 -20.04
N TYR A 47 -22.37 13.83 -18.95
CA TYR A 47 -23.44 12.83 -18.95
C TYR A 47 -24.54 13.05 -20.03
N PRO A 48 -25.05 14.28 -20.25
CA PRO A 48 -26.09 14.51 -21.27
C PRO A 48 -25.61 14.16 -22.69
N GLY A 49 -24.34 14.43 -23.01
CA GLY A 49 -23.74 14.25 -24.33
C GLY A 49 -23.07 12.90 -24.56
N LEU A 50 -22.91 12.07 -23.51
CA LEU A 50 -22.30 10.75 -23.65
C LEU A 50 -23.14 9.83 -24.55
N PRO A 51 -22.50 8.97 -25.37
CA PRO A 51 -23.19 8.00 -26.22
C PRO A 51 -23.97 6.97 -25.39
N GLN A 52 -24.92 6.27 -26.00
CA GLN A 52 -25.70 5.22 -25.32
C GLN A 52 -24.88 3.97 -25.00
N SER A 53 -23.77 3.74 -25.71
CA SER A 53 -22.85 2.63 -25.48
C SER A 53 -21.48 3.18 -25.08
N LEU A 54 -20.97 2.77 -23.92
CA LEU A 54 -19.71 3.23 -23.34
C LEU A 54 -18.71 2.07 -23.26
N PRO A 55 -17.45 2.25 -23.68
CA PRO A 55 -16.44 1.22 -23.52
C PRO A 55 -16.09 1.04 -22.03
N VAL A 56 -16.04 -0.22 -21.58
CA VAL A 56 -15.73 -0.58 -20.18
C VAL A 56 -14.55 -1.54 -20.05
N HIS A 57 -14.10 -2.13 -21.16
CA HIS A 57 -12.92 -2.98 -21.22
C HIS A 57 -12.18 -2.80 -22.55
N TRP A 58 -10.88 -3.05 -22.53
CA TRP A 58 -9.99 -2.98 -23.68
C TRP A 58 -9.05 -4.19 -23.70
N ASN A 59 -8.83 -4.76 -24.88
CA ASN A 59 -7.88 -5.85 -25.06
C ASN A 59 -6.42 -5.35 -25.09
N GLY A 60 -5.46 -6.29 -25.21
CA GLY A 60 -4.03 -5.97 -25.23
C GLY A 60 -3.57 -5.06 -26.39
N ALA A 61 -4.36 -4.94 -27.46
CA ALA A 61 -4.10 -4.02 -28.56
C ALA A 61 -4.62 -2.59 -28.31
N GLY A 62 -5.39 -2.38 -27.22
CA GLY A 62 -6.04 -1.12 -26.92
C GLY A 62 -7.40 -0.92 -27.62
N GLN A 63 -7.94 -1.98 -28.23
CA GLN A 63 -9.27 -1.96 -28.85
C GLN A 63 -10.35 -2.26 -27.82
N ALA A 64 -11.47 -1.54 -27.89
CA ALA A 64 -12.59 -1.77 -26.99
C ALA A 64 -13.28 -3.08 -27.36
N ASP A 65 -13.36 -4.02 -26.42
CA ASP A 65 -13.95 -5.34 -26.61
C ASP A 65 -15.13 -5.62 -25.65
N SER A 66 -15.43 -4.69 -24.74
CA SER A 66 -16.63 -4.73 -23.91
C SER A 66 -17.23 -3.34 -23.72
N PHE A 67 -18.55 -3.27 -23.77
CA PHE A 67 -19.34 -2.05 -23.68
C PHE A 67 -20.47 -2.20 -22.68
N ALA A 68 -20.86 -1.10 -22.05
CA ALA A 68 -22.03 -1.01 -21.18
C ALA A 68 -23.00 0.07 -21.68
N GLU A 69 -24.29 -0.16 -21.46
CA GLU A 69 -25.31 0.87 -21.70
C GLU A 69 -25.11 2.07 -20.77
N LYS A 70 -25.39 3.27 -21.29
CA LYS A 70 -25.29 4.52 -20.52
C LYS A 70 -26.31 4.52 -19.38
N SER A 71 -25.79 4.61 -18.17
CA SER A 71 -26.56 4.76 -16.95
C SER A 71 -25.72 5.53 -15.92
N LEU A 72 -26.34 5.97 -14.83
CA LEU A 72 -25.59 6.54 -13.70
C LEU A 72 -24.55 5.55 -13.19
N LEU A 73 -24.88 4.26 -13.10
CA LEU A 73 -23.95 3.27 -12.60
C LEU A 73 -22.76 3.07 -13.55
N SER A 74 -22.99 2.94 -14.86
CA SER A 74 -21.88 2.72 -15.82
C SER A 74 -20.96 3.93 -15.92
N VAL A 75 -21.48 5.16 -15.83
CA VAL A 75 -20.66 6.38 -15.82
C VAL A 75 -19.94 6.53 -14.47
N PHE A 76 -20.61 6.36 -13.34
CA PHE A 76 -20.02 6.64 -12.03
C PHE A 76 -19.33 5.44 -11.36
N ALA A 77 -19.32 4.25 -11.98
CA ALA A 77 -18.68 3.06 -11.43
C ALA A 77 -17.21 3.30 -11.06
N VAL A 78 -16.41 3.89 -11.95
CA VAL A 78 -14.98 4.11 -11.71
C VAL A 78 -14.73 5.11 -10.56
N PRO A 79 -15.39 6.30 -10.51
CA PRO A 79 -15.33 7.16 -9.33
C PRO A 79 -15.82 6.51 -8.02
N LEU A 80 -16.86 5.67 -8.07
CA LEU A 80 -17.35 4.94 -6.89
C LEU A 80 -16.33 3.91 -6.39
N ILE A 81 -15.67 3.19 -7.30
CA ILE A 81 -14.56 2.28 -6.97
C ILE A 81 -13.41 3.08 -6.35
N ALA A 82 -13.05 4.24 -6.91
CA ALA A 82 -12.02 5.11 -6.35
C ALA A 82 -12.38 5.57 -4.93
N LEU A 83 -13.64 5.95 -4.69
CA LEU A 83 -14.13 6.30 -3.35
C LEU A 83 -14.03 5.12 -2.38
N GLY A 84 -14.47 3.92 -2.80
CA GLY A 84 -14.35 2.70 -2.00
C GLY A 84 -12.90 2.39 -1.63
N LEU A 85 -11.98 2.51 -2.57
CA LEU A 85 -10.54 2.33 -2.34
C LEU A 85 -9.96 3.38 -1.38
N ILE A 86 -10.36 4.65 -1.50
CA ILE A 86 -9.96 5.71 -0.58
C ILE A 86 -10.41 5.36 0.84
N LEU A 87 -11.67 4.99 1.03
CA LEU A 87 -12.21 4.63 2.34
C LEU A 87 -11.51 3.39 2.92
N PHE A 88 -11.27 2.38 2.09
CA PHE A 88 -10.58 1.16 2.49
C PHE A 88 -9.14 1.40 2.93
N LEU A 89 -8.35 2.14 2.14
CA LEU A 89 -6.95 2.42 2.46
C LEU A 89 -6.81 3.42 3.62
N LEU A 90 -7.69 4.41 3.71
CA LEU A 90 -7.78 5.31 4.86
C LEU A 90 -8.13 4.55 6.13
N GLY A 91 -9.12 3.66 6.08
CA GLY A 91 -9.51 2.79 7.17
C GLY A 91 -8.35 1.91 7.63
N THR A 92 -7.62 1.32 6.68
CA THR A 92 -6.40 0.53 6.96
C THR A 92 -5.34 1.38 7.66
N ALA A 93 -5.04 2.59 7.16
CA ALA A 93 -4.08 3.50 7.76
C ALA A 93 -4.49 3.98 9.18
N ALA A 94 -5.79 4.16 9.41
CA ALA A 94 -6.36 4.53 10.70
C ALA A 94 -6.36 3.37 11.71
N LEU A 95 -6.56 2.13 11.24
CA LEU A 95 -6.63 0.93 12.07
C LEU A 95 -5.26 0.30 12.35
N ALA A 96 -4.27 0.53 11.49
CA ALA A 96 -2.89 0.03 11.62
C ALA A 96 -2.29 0.05 13.04
N PRO A 97 -2.34 1.15 13.82
CA PRO A 97 -1.78 1.16 15.18
C PRO A 97 -2.51 0.20 16.13
N ARG A 98 -3.83 0.02 15.96
CA ARG A 98 -4.62 -0.90 16.79
C ARG A 98 -4.30 -2.35 16.46
N LEU A 99 -4.14 -2.66 15.18
CA LEU A 99 -3.73 -4.01 14.73
C LEU A 99 -2.33 -4.38 15.22
N ALA A 100 -1.41 -3.41 15.24
CA ALA A 100 -0.08 -3.59 15.79
C ALA A 100 -0.10 -3.88 17.30
N GLN A 101 -0.93 -3.17 18.06
CA GLN A 101 -1.12 -3.41 19.49
C GLN A 101 -1.70 -4.81 19.75
N TRP A 102 -2.74 -5.21 19.02
CA TRP A 102 -3.37 -6.54 19.17
C TRP A 102 -2.46 -7.70 18.78
N SER A 103 -1.50 -7.47 17.88
CA SER A 103 -0.53 -8.48 17.46
C SER A 103 0.68 -8.58 18.38
N GLY A 104 0.73 -7.83 19.49
CA GLY A 104 1.83 -7.88 20.46
C GLY A 104 3.15 -7.29 19.93
N GLN A 105 3.12 -6.54 18.82
CA GLN A 105 4.30 -5.96 18.17
C GLN A 105 4.97 -4.81 18.96
N VAL A 106 4.33 -4.33 20.02
CA VAL A 106 4.68 -3.08 20.71
C VAL A 106 5.68 -3.28 21.87
N ARG A 107 6.14 -4.50 22.14
CA ARG A 107 6.88 -4.78 23.39
C ARG A 107 8.36 -4.39 23.39
N ASP A 108 9.07 -4.46 22.27
CA ASP A 108 10.55 -4.44 22.31
C ASP A 108 11.22 -3.21 21.61
N ASP A 109 10.51 -2.53 20.70
CA ASP A 109 11.01 -1.28 20.09
C ASP A 109 9.91 -0.29 19.66
N ALA A 110 9.43 0.51 20.61
CA ALA A 110 8.41 1.53 20.35
C ALA A 110 8.84 2.59 19.31
N ALA A 111 10.14 2.90 19.22
CA ALA A 111 10.66 3.92 18.31
C ALA A 111 10.69 3.41 16.86
N ALA A 112 11.24 2.22 16.62
CA ALA A 112 11.22 1.58 15.31
C ALA A 112 9.79 1.25 14.86
N HIS A 113 8.93 0.83 15.79
CA HIS A 113 7.52 0.61 15.51
C HIS A 113 6.82 1.90 15.04
N ALA A 114 7.00 3.01 15.76
CA ALA A 114 6.43 4.30 15.37
C ALA A 114 6.96 4.79 14.01
N ALA A 115 8.25 4.57 13.72
CA ALA A 115 8.85 4.86 12.41
C ALA A 115 8.21 4.02 11.28
N ASN A 116 8.02 2.72 11.51
CA ASN A 116 7.38 1.81 10.56
C ASN A 116 5.92 2.25 10.27
N LEU A 117 5.16 2.61 11.30
CA LEU A 117 3.79 3.11 11.14
C LEU A 117 3.74 4.41 10.32
N ARG A 118 4.63 5.37 10.59
CA ARG A 118 4.69 6.62 9.82
C ARG A 118 5.01 6.38 8.34
N ALA A 119 6.00 5.52 8.06
CA ALA A 119 6.38 5.18 6.70
C ALA A 119 5.26 4.39 5.98
N THR A 120 4.59 3.48 6.68
CA THR A 120 3.44 2.72 6.15
C THR A 120 2.29 3.65 5.77
N ARG A 121 1.92 4.58 6.65
CA ARG A 121 0.84 5.55 6.37
C ARG A 121 1.17 6.49 5.21
N PHE A 122 2.41 6.92 5.12
CA PHE A 122 2.89 7.71 3.97
C PHE A 122 2.74 6.91 2.66
N PHE A 123 3.20 5.66 2.66
CA PHE A 123 3.11 4.80 1.47
C PHE A 123 1.66 4.52 1.07
N LEU A 124 0.78 4.19 2.04
CA LEU A 124 -0.64 3.97 1.78
C LEU A 124 -1.34 5.23 1.24
N GLY A 125 -1.05 6.41 1.82
CA GLY A 125 -1.58 7.67 1.33
C GLY A 125 -1.15 7.95 -0.11
N GLY A 126 0.14 7.88 -0.40
CA GLY A 126 0.67 8.07 -1.76
C GLY A 126 0.13 7.04 -2.75
N THR A 127 -0.03 5.78 -2.34
CA THR A 127 -0.66 4.71 -3.14
C THR A 127 -2.10 5.05 -3.48
N THR A 128 -2.87 5.52 -2.50
CA THR A 128 -4.26 5.95 -2.71
C THR A 128 -4.34 7.04 -3.77
N PHE A 129 -3.48 8.06 -3.67
CA PHE A 129 -3.44 9.16 -4.63
C PHE A 129 -3.06 8.71 -6.05
N ALA A 130 -2.03 7.88 -6.18
CA ALA A 130 -1.60 7.35 -7.47
C ALA A 130 -2.68 6.46 -8.12
N LEU A 131 -3.38 5.63 -7.33
CA LEU A 131 -4.52 4.84 -7.81
C LEU A 131 -5.68 5.74 -8.24
N SER A 132 -6.01 6.79 -7.48
CA SER A 132 -7.04 7.76 -7.87
C SER A 132 -6.72 8.43 -9.20
N LEU A 133 -5.45 8.79 -9.46
CA LEU A 133 -5.02 9.33 -10.76
C LEU A 133 -5.16 8.31 -11.89
N LEU A 134 -4.76 7.05 -11.65
CA LEU A 134 -4.88 5.98 -12.66
C LEU A 134 -6.36 5.68 -12.99
N LEU A 135 -7.23 5.64 -11.99
CA LEU A 135 -8.68 5.44 -12.18
C LEU A 135 -9.33 6.66 -12.82
N ALA A 136 -8.91 7.88 -12.46
CA ALA A 136 -9.36 9.09 -13.14
C ALA A 136 -8.99 9.07 -14.62
N TRP A 137 -7.76 8.66 -14.96
CA TRP A 137 -7.35 8.45 -16.35
C TRP A 137 -8.26 7.46 -17.08
N LEU A 138 -8.53 6.29 -16.49
CA LEU A 138 -9.38 5.27 -17.09
C LEU A 138 -10.80 5.80 -17.38
N ALA A 139 -11.40 6.52 -16.42
CA ALA A 139 -12.72 7.12 -16.58
C ALA A 139 -12.73 8.20 -17.68
N LEU A 140 -11.76 9.13 -17.64
CA LEU A 140 -11.67 10.23 -18.61
C LEU A 140 -11.45 9.72 -20.04
N ARG A 141 -10.63 8.69 -20.22
CA ARG A 141 -10.45 8.03 -21.52
C ARG A 141 -11.78 7.50 -22.07
N GLY A 142 -12.52 6.76 -21.25
CA GLY A 142 -13.81 6.18 -21.66
C GLY A 142 -14.86 7.21 -22.05
N TRP A 143 -14.74 8.46 -21.61
CA TRP A 143 -15.68 9.54 -21.93
C TRP A 143 -15.21 10.48 -23.04
N LEU A 144 -13.92 10.76 -23.13
CA LEU A 144 -13.37 11.83 -23.94
C LEU A 144 -12.63 11.37 -25.20
N LEU A 145 -12.20 10.11 -25.24
CA LEU A 145 -11.41 9.56 -26.34
C LEU A 145 -12.24 8.57 -27.17
N PRO A 146 -11.83 8.30 -28.42
CA PRO A 146 -12.42 7.23 -29.22
C PRO A 146 -12.41 5.88 -28.45
N PRO A 147 -13.41 5.01 -28.66
CA PRO A 147 -13.46 3.71 -27.99
C PRO A 147 -12.16 2.93 -28.18
N ASP A 148 -11.69 2.84 -29.42
CA ASP A 148 -10.42 2.22 -29.76
C ASP A 148 -9.25 3.19 -29.57
N GLY A 149 -8.13 2.68 -29.07
CA GLY A 149 -6.84 3.34 -29.19
C GLY A 149 -5.71 2.34 -29.21
N SER A 150 -4.54 2.78 -28.77
CA SER A 150 -3.32 1.99 -28.83
C SER A 150 -2.96 1.36 -27.48
N THR A 151 -2.20 0.27 -27.50
CA THR A 151 -1.56 -0.32 -26.29
C THR A 151 -0.79 0.74 -25.47
N ALA A 152 -0.18 1.73 -26.14
CA ALA A 152 0.61 2.77 -25.47
C ALA A 152 -0.24 3.64 -24.52
N GLU A 153 -1.49 3.91 -24.85
CA GLU A 153 -2.40 4.72 -24.02
C GLU A 153 -2.75 4.06 -22.68
N PHE A 154 -2.63 2.74 -22.59
CA PHE A 154 -2.81 1.99 -21.35
C PHE A 154 -1.48 1.68 -20.66
N LEU A 155 -0.45 1.38 -21.45
CA LEU A 155 0.86 1.02 -20.93
C LEU A 155 1.56 2.20 -20.26
N LEU A 156 1.55 3.38 -20.87
CA LEU A 156 2.24 4.56 -20.33
C LEU A 156 1.75 4.98 -18.93
N PRO A 157 0.43 5.18 -18.67
CA PRO A 157 -0.05 5.52 -17.34
C PRO A 157 0.17 4.39 -16.34
N THR A 158 0.13 3.13 -16.79
CA THR A 158 0.45 1.97 -15.94
C THR A 158 1.93 1.97 -15.53
N VAL A 159 2.84 2.18 -16.48
CA VAL A 159 4.28 2.29 -16.19
C VAL A 159 4.56 3.50 -15.31
N ALA A 160 3.93 4.65 -15.57
CA ALA A 160 4.05 5.83 -14.72
C ALA A 160 3.56 5.55 -13.28
N PHE A 161 2.44 4.83 -13.13
CA PHE A 161 1.95 4.37 -11.83
C PHE A 161 2.96 3.46 -11.13
N LEU A 162 3.54 2.47 -11.84
CA LEU A 162 4.54 1.55 -11.27
C LEU A 162 5.82 2.28 -10.85
N LEU A 163 6.28 3.24 -11.65
CA LEU A 163 7.42 4.09 -11.31
C LEU A 163 7.12 4.98 -10.09
N ALA A 164 5.92 5.55 -10.01
CA ALA A 164 5.46 6.29 -8.84
C ALA A 164 5.40 5.39 -7.59
N MET A 165 4.94 4.15 -7.72
CA MET A 165 4.96 3.15 -6.64
C MET A 165 6.37 2.83 -6.16
N ALA A 166 7.29 2.59 -7.09
CA ALA A 166 8.70 2.35 -6.76
C ALA A 166 9.33 3.55 -6.03
N GLY A 167 9.07 4.77 -6.53
CA GLY A 167 9.53 6.01 -5.92
C GLY A 167 8.96 6.24 -4.52
N LEU A 168 7.65 6.01 -4.34
CA LEU A 168 6.98 6.11 -3.04
C LEU A 168 7.49 5.07 -2.04
N GLY A 169 7.71 3.83 -2.47
CA GLY A 169 8.29 2.77 -1.64
C GLY A 169 9.71 3.12 -1.20
N PHE A 170 10.54 3.62 -2.12
CA PHE A 170 11.89 4.09 -1.83
C PHE A 170 11.89 5.29 -0.86
N ALA A 171 11.00 6.25 -1.06
CA ALA A 171 10.84 7.40 -0.15
C ALA A 171 10.38 6.96 1.25
N ALA A 172 9.44 6.02 1.34
CA ALA A 172 8.98 5.44 2.60
C ALA A 172 10.13 4.74 3.34
N LEU A 173 10.93 3.93 2.63
CA LEU A 173 12.10 3.27 3.20
C LEU A 173 13.14 4.29 3.69
N ARG A 174 13.46 5.30 2.90
CA ARG A 174 14.38 6.38 3.31
C ARG A 174 13.87 7.10 4.56
N ARG A 175 12.57 7.37 4.65
CA ARG A 175 11.96 8.00 5.82
C ARG A 175 12.05 7.11 7.06
N TYR A 176 11.72 5.82 6.92
CA TYR A 176 11.87 4.84 7.98
C TYR A 176 13.31 4.79 8.51
N ARG A 177 14.30 4.64 7.61
CA ARG A 177 15.73 4.58 7.98
C ARG A 177 16.19 5.84 8.72
N ARG A 178 15.76 7.03 8.28
CA ARG A 178 16.06 8.30 8.95
C ARG A 178 15.47 8.35 10.36
N ASP A 179 14.21 7.95 10.52
CA ASP A 179 13.52 7.98 11.80
C ASP A 179 14.10 6.98 12.80
N VAL A 180 14.52 5.79 12.35
CA VAL A 180 15.20 4.78 13.18
C VAL A 180 16.60 5.24 13.59
N ALA A 181 17.38 5.79 12.65
CA ALA A 181 18.71 6.33 12.94
C ALA A 181 18.65 7.51 13.93
N ALA A 182 17.65 8.40 13.78
CA ALA A 182 17.42 9.49 14.72
C ALA A 182 17.05 9.02 16.14
N ALA A 183 16.54 7.79 16.28
CA ALA A 183 16.27 7.16 17.57
C ALA A 183 17.48 6.41 18.15
N GLY A 184 18.66 6.47 17.51
CA GLY A 184 19.88 5.81 17.96
C GLY A 184 19.85 4.28 17.83
N ARG A 185 18.93 3.74 17.01
CA ARG A 185 18.82 2.30 16.76
C ARG A 185 19.63 1.88 15.53
N PRO A 186 20.25 0.68 15.53
CA PRO A 186 20.87 0.12 14.34
C PRO A 186 19.83 0.01 13.22
N VAL A 187 20.16 0.52 12.03
CA VAL A 187 19.33 0.32 10.84
C VAL A 187 19.80 -0.99 10.21
N ASP A 188 19.09 -2.09 10.48
CA ASP A 188 19.40 -3.37 9.83
C ASP A 188 19.30 -3.26 8.29
N GLY A 189 20.31 -3.79 7.60
CA GLY A 189 20.32 -3.94 6.15
C GLY A 189 21.06 -2.86 5.35
N THR A 190 22.25 -2.43 5.78
CA THR A 190 23.30 -2.03 4.83
C THR A 190 23.72 -3.28 4.04
N VAL A 191 22.89 -3.66 3.06
CA VAL A 191 23.28 -4.57 2.00
C VAL A 191 24.17 -3.77 1.07
N ASP A 192 25.46 -3.64 1.41
CA ASP A 192 26.46 -3.38 0.39
C ASP A 192 26.48 -4.61 -0.50
N GLY A 193 26.06 -4.44 -1.75
CA GLY A 193 25.74 -5.50 -2.70
C GLY A 193 26.93 -6.33 -3.17
N THR A 194 27.56 -7.09 -2.27
CA THR A 194 28.46 -8.19 -2.65
C THR A 194 27.94 -9.48 -2.05
N ALA A 195 27.59 -10.42 -2.92
CA ALA A 195 26.95 -11.69 -2.62
C ALA A 195 27.81 -12.70 -1.80
N ALA A 196 28.85 -12.22 -1.11
CA ALA A 196 29.77 -13.05 -0.33
C ALA A 196 29.65 -12.86 1.21
N GLY A 197 28.84 -11.90 1.69
CA GLY A 197 28.71 -11.61 3.12
C GLY A 197 27.47 -12.18 3.83
N ALA A 198 26.60 -12.90 3.12
CA ALA A 198 25.30 -13.34 3.65
C ALA A 198 25.37 -14.37 4.81
N ALA A 199 26.56 -14.90 5.10
CA ALA A 199 26.78 -15.87 6.18
C ALA A 199 27.29 -15.23 7.50
N ALA A 200 27.50 -13.91 7.56
CA ALA A 200 28.12 -13.26 8.73
C ALA A 200 27.43 -11.96 9.19
N ALA A 201 26.17 -11.74 8.83
CA ALA A 201 25.35 -10.72 9.48
C ALA A 201 24.80 -11.33 10.78
N GLY A 202 25.46 -11.04 11.90
CA GLY A 202 25.10 -11.52 13.22
C GLY A 202 23.62 -11.32 13.54
N GLU A 203 23.05 -12.29 14.24
CA GLU A 203 21.70 -12.26 14.78
C GLU A 203 21.42 -10.91 15.46
N PRO A 204 20.22 -10.32 15.28
CA PRO A 204 19.84 -9.17 16.08
C PRO A 204 19.84 -9.58 17.55
N ALA A 205 20.36 -8.68 18.38
CA ALA A 205 20.64 -8.88 19.81
C ALA A 205 19.40 -9.21 20.70
N ASP A 206 18.21 -9.40 20.12
CA ASP A 206 16.92 -9.57 20.81
C ASP A 206 16.31 -10.98 20.61
N GLY A 207 16.78 -11.78 19.66
CA GLY A 207 16.22 -13.13 19.46
C GLY A 207 14.76 -13.16 18.98
N ASP A 208 14.22 -12.05 18.43
CA ASP A 208 12.91 -12.07 17.78
C ASP A 208 12.97 -13.01 16.55
N PRO A 209 12.13 -14.07 16.50
CA PRO A 209 12.16 -15.06 15.42
C PRO A 209 11.89 -14.49 14.03
N VAL A 210 11.36 -13.27 13.91
CA VAL A 210 11.13 -12.58 12.63
C VAL A 210 12.42 -12.29 11.87
N TYR A 211 13.54 -12.11 12.58
CA TYR A 211 14.83 -11.87 11.95
C TYR A 211 15.62 -13.15 11.66
N ASP A 212 15.22 -14.29 12.24
CA ASP A 212 15.78 -15.59 11.91
C ASP A 212 15.31 -16.05 10.53
N SER A 213 16.26 -16.18 9.61
CA SER A 213 16.04 -16.62 8.24
C SER A 213 15.44 -18.03 8.14
N SER A 214 15.66 -18.90 9.14
CA SER A 214 15.15 -20.27 9.18
C SER A 214 13.62 -20.33 9.21
N ASN A 215 12.97 -19.26 9.69
CA ASN A 215 11.52 -19.11 9.77
C ASN A 215 10.87 -18.67 8.44
N TYR A 216 11.63 -18.55 7.34
CA TYR A 216 11.11 -18.14 6.04
C TYR A 216 11.06 -19.29 5.04
N ARG A 217 9.93 -19.42 4.33
CA ARG A 217 9.74 -20.39 3.24
C ARG A 217 9.27 -19.64 2.00
N ALA A 218 10.03 -19.71 0.92
CA ALA A 218 9.78 -18.92 -0.30
C ALA A 218 9.57 -17.41 -0.04
N GLY A 219 10.30 -16.85 0.94
CA GLY A 219 10.16 -15.44 1.36
C GLY A 219 8.97 -15.13 2.28
N ILE A 220 8.14 -16.12 2.64
CA ILE A 220 6.99 -15.97 3.53
C ILE A 220 7.38 -16.42 4.95
N TYR A 221 7.15 -15.55 5.94
CA TYR A 221 7.35 -15.90 7.34
C TYR A 221 6.38 -17.00 7.78
N THR A 222 6.92 -18.13 8.22
CA THR A 222 6.18 -19.35 8.54
C THR A 222 6.72 -19.95 9.84
N ASN A 223 6.23 -19.45 10.98
CA ASN A 223 6.62 -19.93 12.30
C ASN A 223 5.41 -20.33 13.13
N ARG A 224 5.26 -21.64 13.41
CA ARG A 224 4.18 -22.16 14.27
C ARG A 224 4.41 -21.89 15.76
N ALA A 225 5.64 -21.66 16.19
CA ALA A 225 5.95 -21.33 17.58
C ALA A 225 5.58 -19.88 17.90
N ASP A 226 5.75 -18.96 16.95
CA ASP A 226 5.38 -17.55 17.11
C ASP A 226 3.85 -17.37 17.10
N PRO A 227 3.20 -16.91 18.20
CA PRO A 227 1.74 -16.73 18.28
C PRO A 227 1.21 -15.58 17.44
N ARG A 228 2.07 -14.68 16.96
CA ARG A 228 1.66 -13.47 16.25
C ARG A 228 1.18 -13.83 14.84
N VAL A 229 -0.02 -13.35 14.48
CA VAL A 229 -0.56 -13.46 13.12
C VAL A 229 0.03 -12.38 12.22
N LEU A 230 0.20 -11.16 12.75
CA LEU A 230 0.87 -10.05 12.07
C LEU A 230 2.24 -9.85 12.68
N VAL A 231 3.27 -9.85 11.84
CA VAL A 231 4.66 -9.61 12.24
C VAL A 231 5.25 -8.48 11.40
N PRO A 232 6.22 -7.71 11.91
CA PRO A 232 6.91 -6.71 11.09
C PRO A 232 7.61 -7.38 9.91
N LYS A 233 7.73 -6.66 8.78
CA LYS A 233 8.58 -7.16 7.69
C LYS A 233 10.04 -7.09 8.12
N ARG A 234 10.80 -8.18 7.92
CA ARG A 234 12.26 -8.21 8.09
C ARG A 234 12.98 -7.19 7.20
N ILE A 235 12.49 -7.03 5.98
CA ILE A 235 13.05 -6.10 5.00
C ILE A 235 11.95 -5.14 4.53
N GLY A 236 12.23 -3.85 4.66
CA GLY A 236 11.35 -2.79 4.17
C GLY A 236 10.41 -2.23 5.24
N VAL A 237 9.26 -1.74 4.80
CA VAL A 237 8.27 -1.03 5.62
C VAL A 237 6.96 -1.82 5.67
N GLY A 238 6.32 -1.81 6.84
CA GLY A 238 5.02 -2.42 7.08
C GLY A 238 5.09 -3.76 7.81
N VAL A 239 3.97 -4.49 7.74
CA VAL A 239 3.75 -5.78 8.39
C VAL A 239 3.52 -6.88 7.34
N THR A 240 3.75 -8.12 7.72
CA THR A 240 3.41 -9.33 6.97
C THR A 240 2.62 -10.29 7.86
N LEU A 241 2.03 -11.32 7.26
CA LEU A 241 1.30 -12.36 7.97
C LEU A 241 2.21 -13.57 8.23
N ASN A 242 1.99 -14.21 9.37
CA ASN A 242 2.62 -15.49 9.70
C ASN A 242 1.80 -16.65 9.10
N ALA A 243 2.31 -17.27 8.03
CA ALA A 243 1.67 -18.43 7.39
C ALA A 243 1.70 -19.69 8.27
N GLY A 244 2.46 -19.68 9.37
CA GLY A 244 2.42 -20.73 10.40
C GLY A 244 1.12 -20.74 11.21
N ARG A 245 0.28 -19.68 11.09
CA ARG A 245 -0.99 -19.55 11.82
C ARG A 245 -2.20 -19.73 10.88
N PRO A 246 -3.30 -20.35 11.36
CA PRO A 246 -4.48 -20.59 10.52
C PRO A 246 -5.03 -19.33 9.86
N ALA A 247 -5.12 -18.23 10.61
CA ALA A 247 -5.60 -16.94 10.08
C ALA A 247 -4.67 -16.37 8.99
N GLY A 248 -3.34 -16.47 9.17
CA GLY A 248 -2.38 -16.02 8.17
C GLY A 248 -2.41 -16.88 6.91
N LEU A 249 -2.45 -18.21 7.07
CA LEU A 249 -2.58 -19.14 5.96
C LEU A 249 -3.88 -18.93 5.18
N ALA A 250 -5.02 -18.78 5.89
CA ALA A 250 -6.32 -18.53 5.27
C ALA A 250 -6.30 -17.25 4.42
N PHE A 251 -5.64 -16.19 4.89
CA PHE A 251 -5.49 -14.95 4.12
C PHE A 251 -4.70 -15.17 2.82
N TYR A 252 -3.56 -15.86 2.89
CA TYR A 252 -2.76 -16.16 1.69
C TYR A 252 -3.54 -17.03 0.69
N LEU A 253 -4.27 -18.05 1.17
CA LEU A 253 -5.12 -18.89 0.33
C LEU A 253 -6.27 -18.11 -0.30
N ALA A 254 -6.89 -17.19 0.45
CA ALA A 254 -7.96 -16.34 -0.07
C ALA A 254 -7.45 -15.44 -1.20
N ILE A 255 -6.29 -14.80 -1.04
CA ILE A 255 -5.69 -13.99 -2.11
C ILE A 255 -5.38 -14.86 -3.32
N ALA A 256 -4.74 -16.02 -3.14
CA ALA A 256 -4.41 -16.91 -4.24
C ALA A 256 -5.66 -17.35 -5.02
N LEU A 257 -6.73 -17.70 -4.30
CA LEU A 257 -8.00 -18.09 -4.90
C LEU A 257 -8.64 -16.95 -5.69
N ILE A 258 -8.66 -15.73 -5.14
CA ILE A 258 -9.21 -14.54 -5.83
C ILE A 258 -8.40 -14.23 -7.09
N SER A 259 -7.07 -14.29 -7.02
CA SER A 259 -6.20 -14.04 -8.18
C SER A 259 -6.43 -15.07 -9.29
N VAL A 260 -6.53 -16.36 -8.93
CA VAL A 260 -6.83 -17.42 -9.90
C VAL A 260 -8.23 -17.24 -10.48
N ALA A 261 -9.24 -16.96 -9.65
CA ALA A 261 -10.61 -16.74 -10.10
C ALA A 261 -10.71 -15.54 -11.06
N GLY A 262 -10.03 -14.43 -10.74
CA GLY A 262 -9.98 -13.23 -11.60
C GLY A 262 -9.27 -13.51 -12.94
N LEU A 263 -8.17 -14.25 -12.92
CA LEU A 263 -7.46 -14.66 -14.14
C LEU A 263 -8.34 -15.56 -15.02
N VAL A 264 -8.98 -16.56 -14.41
CA VAL A 264 -9.90 -17.47 -15.13
C VAL A 264 -11.07 -16.69 -15.70
N ALA A 265 -11.69 -15.79 -14.92
CA ALA A 265 -12.77 -14.95 -15.41
C ALA A 265 -12.32 -14.08 -16.59
N GLY A 266 -11.16 -13.44 -16.52
CA GLY A 266 -10.62 -12.61 -17.60
C GLY A 266 -10.32 -13.39 -18.89
N ILE A 267 -9.83 -14.63 -18.78
CA ILE A 267 -9.54 -15.48 -19.95
C ILE A 267 -10.81 -16.13 -20.49
N ALA A 268 -11.72 -16.55 -19.62
CA ALA A 268 -12.89 -17.33 -19.99
C ALA A 268 -14.09 -16.46 -20.44
N PHE A 269 -14.21 -15.23 -19.93
CA PHE A 269 -15.32 -14.34 -20.27
C PHE A 269 -15.49 -14.11 -21.79
N PRO A 270 -14.41 -13.89 -22.57
CA PRO A 270 -14.51 -13.80 -24.03
C PRO A 270 -14.93 -15.11 -24.73
N LEU A 271 -14.69 -16.28 -24.10
CA LEU A 271 -15.01 -17.59 -24.69
C LEU A 271 -16.50 -17.97 -24.56
N PHE A 272 -17.20 -17.33 -23.61
CA PHE A 272 -18.62 -17.63 -23.32
C PHE A 272 -19.58 -16.50 -23.68
N ALA A 273 -19.08 -15.33 -24.07
CA ALA A 273 -19.88 -14.16 -24.46
C ALA A 273 -20.13 -14.05 -25.99
N GLY A 274 -19.80 -15.10 -26.75
CA GLY A 274 -20.04 -15.21 -28.19
C GLY A 274 -21.39 -15.82 -28.54
#